data_AF-A0A4R9EIS5-F1
#
_entry.id   AF-A0A4R9EIS5-F1
#
_cell.length_a   1.000
_cell.length_b   1.000
_cell.length_c   1.000
_cell.angle_alpha   90.00
_cell.angle_beta   90.00
_cell.angle_gamma   90.00
#
_symmetry.space_group_name_H-M   'P 1'
#
loop_
_entity.id
_entity.type
_entity.pdbx_description
1 polymer ?
#
loop_
_entity_poly.entity_id
_entity_poly.type
_entity_poly.pdbx_seq_one_letter_code
_entity_poly.pdbx_strand_id
1 'polypeptide(L)'
;MVAAAGVSKRTFFRYFASKEDVVVQFLAGMGADMRAELAGRPAQESLSAALRHTVLVSVNACAGHSDQALRVVQLILGTPALRARFLERQAQWRDELAEEVAHRLGLDPATSPAT
;
A
#
# COMPACT_ATOMS: atom_id res chain seq x y z
N MET A 1 -11.87 25.11 -3.66
CA MET A 1 -12.13 25.09 -2.20
C MET A 1 -12.43 23.67 -1.75
N VAL A 2 -11.41 22.90 -1.36
CA VAL A 2 -11.59 21.52 -0.88
C VAL A 2 -12.13 21.58 0.55
N ALA A 3 -13.39 21.22 0.72
CA ALA A 3 -13.99 21.02 2.05
C ALA A 3 -13.29 19.84 2.72
N ALA A 4 -12.30 20.13 3.58
CA ALA A 4 -11.67 19.14 4.43
C ALA A 4 -12.76 18.57 5.34
N ALA A 5 -13.06 17.28 5.19
CA ALA A 5 -14.02 16.58 6.02
C ALA A 5 -13.65 16.81 7.50
N GLY A 6 -14.46 17.60 8.19
CA GLY A 6 -14.30 17.97 9.59
C GLY A 6 -14.58 16.79 10.52
N VAL A 7 -13.71 15.78 10.50
CA VAL A 7 -13.79 14.65 11.43
C VAL A 7 -13.07 15.04 12.73
N SER A 8 -13.87 15.41 13.75
CA SER A 8 -13.38 15.67 15.11
C SER A 8 -12.58 14.47 15.65
N LYS A 9 -11.52 14.74 16.44
CA LYS A 9 -10.77 13.71 17.20
C LYS A 9 -11.71 12.73 17.90
N ARG A 10 -12.81 13.22 18.49
CA ARG A 10 -13.79 12.40 19.24
C ARG A 10 -14.54 11.39 18.37
N THR A 11 -14.95 11.79 17.16
CA THR A 11 -15.64 10.88 16.22
C THR A 11 -14.69 9.80 15.71
N PHE A 12 -13.42 10.15 15.55
CA PHE A 12 -12.38 9.21 15.14
C PHE A 12 -12.09 8.15 16.22
N PHE A 13 -11.85 8.56 17.48
CA PHE A 13 -11.52 7.64 18.59
C PHE A 13 -12.69 6.75 19.01
N ARG A 14 -13.92 7.09 18.61
CA ARG A 14 -15.09 6.25 18.83
C ARG A 14 -15.09 4.97 17.99
N TYR A 15 -14.39 4.96 16.85
CA TYR A 15 -14.35 3.79 15.96
C TYR A 15 -13.04 2.99 16.05
N PHE A 16 -11.94 3.57 16.55
CA PHE A 16 -10.62 2.95 16.50
C PHE A 16 -9.77 3.27 17.74
N ALA A 17 -9.12 2.22 18.30
CA ALA A 17 -8.32 2.30 19.53
C ALA A 17 -7.14 3.30 19.44
N SER A 18 -6.60 3.56 18.25
CA SER A 18 -5.73 4.71 17.97
C SER A 18 -5.78 5.08 16.47
N LYS A 19 -5.48 6.35 16.15
CA LYS A 19 -5.59 6.94 14.79
C LYS A 19 -4.54 6.47 13.80
N GLU A 20 -3.52 5.85 14.35
CA GLU A 20 -2.30 5.52 13.64
C GLU A 20 -2.18 4.01 13.49
N ASP A 21 -2.62 3.22 14.47
CA ASP A 21 -2.43 1.75 14.44
C ASP A 21 -3.27 1.04 13.39
N VAL A 22 -4.48 1.52 13.09
CA VAL A 22 -5.34 0.90 12.06
C VAL A 22 -4.84 1.23 10.66
N VAL A 23 -4.37 2.46 10.46
CA VAL A 23 -3.72 2.86 9.22
C VAL A 23 -2.41 2.08 9.07
N VAL A 24 -1.62 1.97 10.12
CA VAL A 24 -0.38 1.19 10.12
C VAL A 24 -0.65 -0.28 9.88
N GLN A 25 -1.68 -0.92 10.44
CA GLN A 25 -1.99 -2.33 10.18
C GLN A 25 -2.52 -2.55 8.77
N PHE A 26 -3.49 -1.74 8.33
CA PHE A 26 -4.06 -1.84 6.97
C PHE A 26 -2.98 -1.66 5.92
N LEU A 27 -2.06 -0.72 6.16
CA LEU A 27 -0.95 -0.48 5.28
C LEU A 27 0.10 -1.57 5.44
N ALA A 28 0.67 -1.80 6.63
CA ALA A 28 1.81 -2.69 6.83
C ALA A 28 1.57 -4.11 6.31
N GLY A 29 0.36 -4.65 6.41
CA GLY A 29 0.02 -5.95 5.81
C GLY A 29 0.06 -5.91 4.28
N MET A 30 -0.50 -4.86 3.68
CA MET A 30 -0.65 -4.76 2.22
C MET A 30 0.67 -4.81 1.46
N GLY A 31 1.73 -4.15 1.93
CA GLY A 31 3.04 -4.22 1.28
C GLY A 31 3.67 -5.61 1.34
N ALA A 32 3.58 -6.27 2.49
CA ALA A 32 4.08 -7.63 2.66
C ALA A 32 3.30 -8.62 1.79
N ASP A 33 1.98 -8.50 1.73
CA ASP A 33 1.11 -9.34 0.91
C ASP A 33 1.39 -9.15 -0.59
N MET A 34 1.58 -7.89 -1.03
CA MET A 34 1.97 -7.58 -2.41
C MET A 34 3.31 -8.20 -2.78
N ARG A 35 4.31 -8.11 -1.89
CA ARG A 35 5.63 -8.70 -2.13
C ARG A 35 5.54 -10.23 -2.18
N ALA A 36 4.80 -10.84 -1.26
CA ALA A 36 4.60 -12.28 -1.23
C ALA A 36 3.87 -12.79 -2.49
N GLU A 37 2.83 -12.09 -2.94
CA GLU A 37 2.16 -12.39 -4.21
C GLU A 37 3.13 -12.28 -5.37
N LEU A 38 3.92 -11.19 -5.44
CA LEU A 38 4.90 -11.02 -6.49
C LEU A 38 5.88 -12.19 -6.46
N ALA A 39 6.60 -12.43 -5.36
CA ALA A 39 7.58 -13.51 -5.22
C ALA A 39 7.02 -14.91 -5.55
N GLY A 40 5.76 -15.17 -5.23
CA GLY A 40 5.08 -16.44 -5.51
C GLY A 40 4.70 -16.68 -6.98
N ARG A 41 4.74 -15.66 -7.85
CA ARG A 41 4.40 -15.84 -9.27
C ARG A 41 5.43 -16.69 -10.02
N PRO A 42 5.03 -17.47 -11.04
CA PRO A 42 5.95 -18.22 -11.89
C PRO A 42 6.99 -17.33 -12.58
N ALA A 43 8.25 -17.76 -12.65
CA ALA A 43 9.33 -17.00 -13.28
C ALA A 43 9.16 -16.82 -14.79
N GLN A 44 8.42 -17.72 -15.45
CA GLN A 44 8.11 -17.65 -16.88
C GLN A 44 6.94 -16.72 -17.20
N GLU A 45 6.24 -16.23 -16.18
CA GLU A 45 5.19 -15.23 -16.36
C GLU A 45 5.80 -13.88 -16.75
N SER A 46 5.13 -13.14 -17.63
CA SER A 46 5.58 -11.79 -17.95
C SER A 46 5.50 -10.88 -16.73
N LEU A 47 6.47 -9.98 -16.58
CA LEU A 47 6.50 -9.03 -15.47
C LEU A 47 5.22 -8.19 -15.39
N SER A 48 4.63 -7.82 -16.52
CA SER A 48 3.37 -7.07 -16.56
C SER A 48 2.19 -7.86 -16.00
N ALA A 49 2.11 -9.16 -16.27
CA ALA A 49 1.08 -10.03 -15.69
C ALA A 49 1.32 -10.21 -14.19
N ALA A 50 2.56 -10.48 -13.78
CA ALA A 50 2.92 -10.62 -12.37
C ALA A 50 2.57 -9.35 -11.56
N LEU A 51 2.93 -8.16 -12.06
CA LEU A 51 2.59 -6.88 -11.42
C LEU A 51 1.08 -6.64 -11.35
N ARG A 52 0.33 -7.05 -12.38
CA ARG A 52 -1.14 -6.96 -12.35
C ARG A 52 -1.71 -7.79 -11.20
N HIS A 53 -1.21 -9.01 -11.00
CA HIS A 53 -1.62 -9.85 -9.87
C HIS A 53 -1.28 -9.21 -8.52
N THR A 54 -0.07 -8.68 -8.38
CA THR A 54 0.36 -7.94 -7.18
C THR A 54 -0.55 -6.77 -6.86
N VAL A 55 -0.95 -5.94 -7.84
CA VAL A 55 -1.85 -4.80 -7.60
C VAL A 55 -3.26 -5.23 -7.19
N LEU A 56 -3.74 -6.38 -7.69
CA LEU A 56 -5.05 -6.91 -7.33
C LEU A 56 -5.15 -7.27 -5.84
N VAL A 57 -4.04 -7.61 -5.17
CA VAL A 57 -4.00 -7.83 -3.72
C VAL A 57 -4.48 -6.60 -2.97
N SER A 58 -3.96 -5.42 -3.32
CA SER A 58 -4.37 -4.14 -2.70
C SER A 58 -5.84 -3.82 -2.97
N VAL A 59 -6.30 -4.09 -4.19
CA VAL A 59 -7.70 -3.84 -4.59
C VAL A 59 -8.66 -4.75 -3.83
N ASN A 60 -8.31 -6.04 -3.70
CA ASN A 60 -9.14 -7.02 -3.02
C ASN A 60 -9.20 -6.79 -1.51
N ALA A 61 -8.10 -6.33 -0.90
CA ALA A 61 -8.07 -5.90 0.49
C ALA A 61 -9.10 -4.77 0.77
N CYS A 62 -9.38 -3.93 -0.24
CA CYS A 62 -10.41 -2.91 -0.17
C CYS A 62 -11.82 -3.44 -0.48
N ALA A 63 -11.94 -4.39 -1.42
CA ALA A 63 -13.21 -4.89 -1.92
C ALA A 63 -13.98 -5.75 -0.89
N GLY A 64 -13.28 -6.53 -0.05
CA GLY A 64 -13.90 -7.43 0.93
C GLY A 64 -14.66 -6.74 2.08
N HIS A 65 -14.49 -5.42 2.26
CA HIS A 65 -15.09 -4.63 3.35
C HIS A 65 -15.62 -3.27 2.86
N SER A 66 -16.25 -3.25 1.68
CA SER A 66 -16.42 -2.08 0.79
C SER A 66 -16.65 -0.75 1.49
N ASP A 67 -17.59 -0.66 2.44
CA ASP A 67 -17.94 0.61 3.08
C ASP A 67 -16.94 1.03 4.16
N GLN A 68 -16.42 0.07 4.93
CA GLN A 68 -15.46 0.36 5.99
C GLN A 68 -14.08 0.65 5.40
N ALA A 69 -13.63 -0.15 4.43
CA ALA A 69 -12.37 0.07 3.73
C ALA A 69 -12.38 1.41 2.98
N LEU A 70 -13.48 1.73 2.28
CA LEU A 70 -13.61 3.01 1.58
C LEU A 70 -13.56 4.19 2.56
N ARG A 71 -14.23 4.11 3.71
CA ARG A 71 -14.17 5.15 4.74
C ARG A 71 -12.75 5.33 5.30
N VAL A 72 -12.01 4.24 5.49
CA VAL A 72 -10.60 4.29 5.94
C VAL A 72 -9.72 4.94 4.87
N VAL A 73 -9.85 4.55 3.61
CA VAL A 73 -9.10 5.14 2.49
C VAL A 73 -9.40 6.63 2.35
N GLN A 74 -10.69 7.02 2.37
CA GLN A 74 -11.09 8.43 2.30
C GLN A 74 -10.51 9.25 3.46
N LEU A 75 -10.47 8.67 4.67
CA LEU A 75 -9.92 9.31 5.84
C LEU A 75 -8.39 9.48 5.76
N ILE A 76 -7.67 8.47 5.27
CA ILE A 76 -6.23 8.53 5.02
C ILE A 76 -5.93 9.62 3.99
N LEU A 77 -6.62 9.59 2.84
CA LEU A 77 -6.36 10.53 1.74
C LEU A 77 -6.84 11.95 2.05
N GLY A 78 -7.90 12.10 2.85
CA GLY A 78 -8.48 13.38 3.25
C GLY A 78 -7.81 14.06 4.44
N THR A 79 -6.93 13.37 5.17
CA THR A 79 -6.22 13.91 6.34
C THR A 79 -4.72 14.06 6.05
N PRO A 80 -4.15 15.29 6.00
CA PRO A 80 -2.76 15.51 5.60
C PRO A 80 -1.72 14.68 6.36
N ALA A 81 -1.84 14.59 7.69
CA ALA A 81 -0.90 13.81 8.51
C ALA A 81 -0.97 12.30 8.22
N LEU A 82 -2.16 11.75 7.96
CA LEU A 82 -2.32 10.34 7.61
C LEU A 82 -1.84 10.07 6.19
N ARG A 83 -2.09 11.00 5.26
CA ARG A 83 -1.60 10.93 3.89
C ARG A 83 -0.08 10.95 3.83
N ALA A 84 0.59 11.78 4.63
CA ALA A 84 2.05 11.81 4.71
C ALA A 84 2.62 10.45 5.12
N ARG A 85 2.09 9.88 6.22
CA ARG A 85 2.49 8.53 6.67
C ARG A 85 2.16 7.43 5.68
N PHE A 86 1.05 7.54 4.96
CA PHE A 86 0.70 6.63 3.88
C PHE A 86 1.75 6.68 2.76
N LEU A 87 2.16 7.87 2.33
CA LEU A 87 3.15 8.04 1.28
C LEU A 87 4.54 7.55 1.69
N GLU A 88 4.96 7.81 2.93
CA GLU A 88 6.21 7.26 3.50
C GLU A 88 6.20 5.73 3.44
N ARG A 89 5.09 5.11 3.84
CA ARG A 89 4.94 3.66 3.83
C ARG A 89 4.85 3.10 2.40
N GLN A 90 4.16 3.79 1.51
CA GLN A 90 4.08 3.42 0.10
C GLN A 90 5.47 3.47 -0.57
N ALA A 91 6.32 4.44 -0.20
CA ALA A 91 7.68 4.51 -0.69
C ALA A 91 8.48 3.27 -0.28
N GLN A 92 8.39 2.85 0.99
CA GLN A 92 9.04 1.63 1.47
C GLN A 92 8.64 0.40 0.65
N TRP A 93 7.35 0.16 0.43
CA TRP A 93 6.92 -1.01 -0.36
C TRP A 93 7.33 -0.94 -1.81
N ARG A 94 7.42 0.27 -2.38
CA ARG A 94 7.86 0.42 -3.76
C ARG A 94 9.32 -0.01 -3.89
N ASP A 95 10.17 0.32 -2.92
CA ASP A 95 11.57 -0.09 -2.90
C ASP A 95 11.67 -1.62 -2.74
N GLU A 96 10.89 -2.18 -1.82
CA GLU A 96 10.79 -3.62 -1.58
C GLU A 96 10.30 -4.43 -2.80
N LEU A 97 9.32 -3.89 -3.54
CA LEU A 97 8.84 -4.50 -4.79
C LEU A 97 9.86 -4.33 -5.91
N ALA A 98 10.57 -3.21 -5.96
CA ALA A 98 11.63 -3.00 -6.95
C ALA A 98 12.76 -4.01 -6.78
N GLU A 99 13.14 -4.35 -5.54
CA GLU A 99 14.10 -5.43 -5.24
C GLU A 99 13.64 -6.78 -5.81
N GLU A 100 12.38 -7.15 -5.60
CA GLU A 100 11.82 -8.40 -6.12
C GLU A 100 11.74 -8.40 -7.66
N VAL A 101 11.40 -7.26 -8.27
CA VAL A 101 11.42 -7.10 -9.73
C VAL A 101 12.84 -7.24 -10.27
N ALA A 102 13.83 -6.61 -9.63
CA ALA A 102 15.24 -6.70 -10.03
C ALA A 102 15.73 -8.15 -9.96
N HIS A 103 15.43 -8.85 -8.86
CA HIS A 103 15.73 -10.27 -8.68
C HIS A 103 15.13 -11.13 -9.80
N ARG A 104 13.86 -10.91 -10.16
CA ARG A 104 13.19 -11.63 -11.27
C ARG A 104 13.80 -11.39 -12.63
N LEU A 105 14.27 -10.17 -12.88
CA LEU A 105 14.91 -9.79 -14.13
C LEU A 105 16.39 -10.20 -14.18
N GLY A 106 16.94 -10.76 -13.09
CA GLY A 106 18.37 -11.03 -12.97
C GLY A 106 19.22 -9.75 -12.99
N LEU A 107 18.61 -8.61 -12.67
CA LEU A 107 19.29 -7.33 -12.54
C LEU A 107 19.86 -7.25 -11.13
N ASP A 108 21.19 -7.33 -11.03
CA ASP A 108 21.88 -7.12 -9.76
C ASP A 108 21.65 -5.65 -9.31
N PRO A 109 21.21 -5.37 -8.07
CA PRO A 109 21.00 -4.01 -7.57
C PRO A 109 22.25 -3.10 -7.66
N ALA A 110 23.44 -3.68 -7.85
CA ALA A 110 24.68 -2.95 -8.14
C ALA A 110 24.78 -2.42 -9.59
N THR A 111 23.84 -2.77 -10.47
CA THR A 111 23.82 -2.43 -11.90
C THR A 111 22.65 -1.51 -12.24
N SER A 112 22.53 -0.39 -11.53
CA SER A 112 21.88 0.79 -12.12
C SER A 112 22.90 1.93 -12.09
N PRO A 113 23.44 2.35 -13.25
CA PRO A 113 24.23 3.57 -13.30
C PRO A 113 23.28 4.73 -12.97
N ALA A 114 23.70 5.57 -12.01
CA ALA A 114 23.07 6.86 -11.79
C ALA A 114 23.05 7.61 -13.13
N THR A 115 21.86 7.95 -13.62
CA THR A 115 21.67 8.95 -14.69
C THR A 115 20.53 9.86 -14.29
#